data_AF-A0A813XVM5-F1
#
_entry.id   AF-A0A813XVM5-F1
#
_cell.length_a   1.000
_cell.length_b   1.000
_cell.length_c   1.000
_cell.angle_alpha   90.00
_cell.angle_beta   90.00
_cell.angle_gamma   90.00
#
_symmetry.space_group_name_H-M   'P 1'
#
loop_
_entity.id
_entity.type
_entity.pdbx_description
1 polymer ?
#
loop_
_entity_poly.entity_id
_entity_poly.type
_entity_poly.pdbx_seq_one_letter_code
_entity_poly.pdbx_strand_id
1 'polypeptide(L)'
;MILLQIITVIIPIVPFATFNIYQSITSSIVKASYRLALETLVSDMTNIFLYVSYACNFYVYIISSSCYRQDFLRFIHCSDEAHSNNRIGVLTRQKIEMNTGSTMKQLPRSINQMQN
;
A
#
# COMPACT_ATOMS: atom_id res chain seq x y z
N MET A 1 -22.84 -3.58 -4.96
CA MET A 1 -21.51 -3.07 -5.37
C MET A 1 -21.63 -1.88 -6.33
N ILE A 2 -22.18 -2.06 -7.54
CA ILE A 2 -22.24 -0.99 -8.57
C ILE A 2 -23.02 0.25 -8.12
N LEU A 3 -24.21 0.09 -7.55
CA LEU A 3 -25.00 1.24 -7.07
C LEU A 3 -24.21 2.08 -6.05
N LEU A 4 -23.52 1.41 -5.12
CA LEU A 4 -22.77 2.06 -4.05
C LEU A 4 -21.55 2.79 -4.61
N GLN A 5 -20.85 2.21 -5.59
CA GLN A 5 -19.78 2.89 -6.32
C GLN A 5 -20.27 4.12 -7.07
N ILE A 6 -21.39 4.00 -7.79
CA ILE A 6 -22.00 5.12 -8.50
C ILE A 6 -22.30 6.27 -7.53
N ILE A 7 -22.90 5.99 -6.37
CA ILE A 7 -23.17 7.01 -5.35
C ILE A 7 -21.87 7.64 -4.84
N THR A 8 -20.86 6.82 -4.53
CA THR A 8 -19.58 7.28 -3.98
C THR A 8 -18.81 8.17 -4.98
N VAL A 9 -19.02 7.96 -6.27
CA VAL A 9 -18.38 8.71 -7.36
C VAL A 9 -19.17 9.98 -7.73
N ILE A 10 -20.50 9.91 -7.78
CA ILE A 10 -21.34 11.05 -8.18
C ILE A 10 -21.29 12.18 -7.13
N ILE A 11 -21.37 11.85 -5.84
CA ILE A 11 -21.39 12.84 -4.75
C ILE A 11 -20.21 13.84 -4.84
N PRO A 12 -18.95 13.41 -5.03
CA PRO A 12 -17.81 14.32 -5.16
C PRO A 12 -17.62 14.91 -6.56
N ILE A 13 -18.03 14.21 -7.62
CA ILE A 13 -17.90 14.71 -9.00
C ILE A 13 -18.81 15.91 -9.24
N VAL A 14 -20.05 15.89 -8.73
CA VAL A 14 -21.01 16.99 -8.93
C VAL A 14 -20.46 18.34 -8.45
N PRO A 15 -20.04 18.52 -7.18
CA PRO A 15 -19.52 19.80 -6.70
C PRO A 15 -18.23 20.20 -7.42
N PHE A 16 -17.36 19.23 -7.75
CA PHE A 16 -16.14 19.49 -8.53
C PHE A 16 -16.45 20.01 -9.94
N ALA A 17 -17.39 19.38 -10.66
CA ALA A 17 -17.81 19.81 -11.99
C ALA A 17 -18.51 21.18 -11.95
N THR A 18 -19.42 21.39 -10.99
CA THR A 18 -20.10 22.67 -10.80
C THR A 18 -19.10 23.79 -10.51
N PHE A 19 -18.10 23.55 -9.65
CA PHE A 19 -17.07 24.54 -9.34
C PHE A 19 -16.20 24.87 -10.56
N ASN A 20 -15.79 23.87 -11.34
CA ASN A 20 -15.02 24.09 -12.57
C ASN A 20 -15.79 24.89 -13.62
N ILE A 21 -17.08 24.60 -13.82
CA ILE A 21 -17.93 25.38 -14.72
C ILE A 21 -18.01 26.84 -14.26
N TYR A 22 -18.26 27.05 -12.96
CA TYR A 22 -18.28 28.38 -12.37
C TYR A 22 -16.94 29.13 -12.56
N GLN A 23 -15.80 28.46 -12.35
CA GLN A 23 -14.48 29.05 -12.50
C GLN A 23 -14.20 29.42 -13.97
N SER A 24 -14.62 28.55 -14.91
CA SER A 24 -14.49 28.80 -16.35
C SER A 24 -15.27 30.04 -16.79
N ILE A 25 -16.55 30.16 -16.36
CA ILE A 25 -17.42 31.31 -16.68
C ILE A 25 -16.89 32.61 -16.06
N THR A 26 -16.33 32.54 -14.86
CA THR A 26 -15.88 33.73 -14.10
C THR A 26 -14.39 34.05 -14.27
N SER A 27 -13.70 33.37 -15.19
CA SER A 27 -12.25 33.48 -15.38
C SER A 27 -11.79 34.87 -15.83
N SER A 28 -12.62 35.61 -16.58
CA SER A 28 -12.32 36.94 -17.10
C SER A 28 -12.72 38.09 -16.17
N ILE A 29 -13.43 37.80 -15.08
CA ILE A 29 -13.96 38.81 -14.17
C ILE A 29 -12.88 39.12 -13.11
N VAL A 30 -12.57 40.41 -12.91
CA VAL A 30 -11.67 40.83 -11.82
C VAL A 30 -12.36 40.56 -10.48
N LYS A 31 -11.72 39.75 -9.63
CA LYS A 31 -12.25 39.33 -8.32
C LYS A 31 -11.49 40.03 -7.20
N ALA A 32 -12.19 40.40 -6.13
CA ALA A 32 -11.56 40.87 -4.90
C ALA A 32 -10.73 39.76 -4.24
N SER A 33 -9.66 40.11 -3.55
CA SER A 33 -8.72 39.15 -2.93
C SER A 33 -9.39 38.18 -1.96
N TYR A 34 -10.39 38.65 -1.20
CA TYR A 34 -11.17 37.80 -0.29
C TYR A 34 -11.96 36.72 -1.05
N ARG A 35 -12.59 37.08 -2.19
CA ARG A 35 -13.34 36.13 -3.01
C ARG A 35 -12.41 35.09 -3.63
N LEU A 36 -11.22 35.50 -4.06
CA LEU A 36 -10.22 34.59 -4.62
C LEU A 36 -9.77 33.55 -3.58
N ALA A 37 -9.49 33.98 -2.35
CA ALA A 37 -9.11 33.07 -1.26
C ALA A 37 -10.19 32.02 -0.95
N LEU A 38 -11.47 32.44 -0.97
CA LEU A 38 -12.60 31.54 -0.75
C LEU A 38 -12.74 30.53 -1.90
N GLU A 39 -12.58 30.97 -3.15
CA GLU A 39 -12.59 30.08 -4.31
C GLU A 39 -11.44 29.05 -4.26
N THR A 40 -10.24 29.46 -3.86
CA THR A 40 -9.12 28.53 -3.66
C THR A 40 -9.45 27.49 -2.59
N LEU A 41 -10.01 27.89 -1.44
CA LEU A 41 -10.42 26.96 -0.39
C LEU A 41 -11.45 25.94 -0.90
N VAL A 42 -12.45 26.39 -1.66
CA VAL A 42 -13.47 25.50 -2.25
C VAL A 42 -12.84 24.55 -3.27
N SER A 43 -11.88 25.03 -4.08
CA SER A 43 -11.12 24.19 -4.99
C SER A 43 -10.36 23.08 -4.24
N ASP A 44 -9.66 23.42 -3.16
CA ASP A 44 -8.92 22.44 -2.36
C ASP A 44 -9.86 21.42 -1.70
N MET A 45 -10.98 21.88 -1.14
CA MET A 45 -11.99 20.98 -0.56
C MET A 45 -12.57 20.01 -1.59
N THR A 46 -12.94 20.49 -2.78
CA THR A 46 -13.48 19.63 -3.84
C THR A 46 -12.45 18.61 -4.34
N ASN A 47 -11.17 19.00 -4.44
CA ASN A 47 -10.08 18.08 -4.77
C ASN A 47 -9.89 17.00 -3.70
N ILE A 48 -9.90 17.36 -2.42
CA ILE A 48 -9.82 16.40 -1.31
C ILE A 48 -10.96 15.40 -1.38
N PHE A 49 -12.20 15.85 -1.59
CA PHE A 49 -13.35 14.95 -1.74
C PHE A 49 -13.20 14.00 -2.91
N LEU A 50 -12.67 14.48 -4.05
CA LEU A 50 -12.39 13.64 -5.21
C LEU A 50 -11.33 12.56 -4.87
N TYR A 51 -10.24 12.91 -4.19
CA TYR A 51 -9.22 11.94 -3.77
C TYR A 51 -9.75 10.91 -2.77
N VAL A 52 -10.54 11.37 -1.79
CA VAL A 52 -11.21 10.47 -0.85
C VAL A 52 -12.13 9.50 -1.58
N SER A 53 -12.83 9.95 -2.64
CA SER A 53 -13.70 9.06 -3.44
C SER A 53 -12.95 7.89 -4.08
N TYR A 54 -11.72 8.13 -4.57
CA TYR A 54 -10.89 7.06 -5.14
C TYR A 54 -10.48 6.04 -4.09
N ALA A 55 -10.10 6.50 -2.88
CA ALA A 55 -9.81 5.62 -1.76
C ALA A 55 -11.07 4.85 -1.29
N CYS A 56 -12.22 5.51 -1.24
CA CYS A 56 -13.49 4.89 -0.84
C CYS A 56 -13.90 3.73 -1.75
N ASN A 57 -13.61 3.79 -3.05
CA ASN A 57 -13.92 2.67 -3.95
C ASN A 57 -13.30 1.34 -3.49
N PHE A 58 -12.06 1.36 -2.99
CA PHE A 58 -11.42 0.18 -2.41
C PHE A 58 -12.22 -0.39 -1.23
N TYR A 59 -12.64 0.46 -0.30
CA TYR A 59 -13.45 0.04 0.84
C TYR A 59 -14.83 -0.46 0.42
N VAL A 60 -15.46 0.16 -0.58
CA VAL A 60 -16.73 -0.30 -1.14
C VAL A 60 -16.59 -1.71 -1.73
N TYR A 61 -15.48 -2.02 -2.41
CA TYR A 61 -15.21 -3.38 -2.89
C TYR A 61 -15.08 -4.39 -1.76
N ILE A 62 -14.29 -4.08 -0.72
CA ILE A 62 -14.09 -4.96 0.43
C ILE A 62 -15.40 -5.21 1.20
N ILE A 63 -16.22 -4.19 1.39
CA ILE A 63 -17.45 -4.29 2.17
C ILE A 63 -18.55 -5.01 1.36
N SER A 64 -18.66 -4.72 0.06
CA SER A 64 -19.81 -5.19 -0.73
C SER A 64 -19.64 -6.55 -1.39
N SER A 65 -18.41 -7.06 -1.55
CA SER A 65 -18.16 -8.37 -2.16
C SER A 65 -17.61 -9.36 -1.13
N SER A 66 -18.40 -10.38 -0.81
CA SER A 66 -18.00 -11.46 0.10
C SER A 66 -16.80 -12.25 -0.42
N CYS A 67 -16.73 -12.51 -1.74
CA CYS A 67 -15.58 -13.17 -2.36
C CYS A 67 -14.31 -12.32 -2.21
N TYR A 68 -14.40 -11.03 -2.53
CA TYR A 68 -13.23 -10.14 -2.45
C TYR A 68 -12.70 -10.02 -1.02
N ARG A 69 -13.60 -10.00 -0.04
CA ARG A 69 -13.23 -9.98 1.38
C ARG A 69 -12.49 -11.26 1.79
N GLN A 70 -12.91 -12.43 1.33
CA GLN A 70 -12.25 -13.70 1.64
C GLN A 70 -10.84 -13.75 1.03
N ASP A 71 -10.69 -13.34 -0.22
CA ASP A 71 -9.38 -13.30 -0.89
C ASP A 71 -8.44 -12.28 -0.23
N PHE A 72 -8.96 -11.10 0.14
CA PHE A 72 -8.18 -10.07 0.83
C PHE A 72 -7.74 -10.52 2.23
N LEU A 73 -8.63 -11.14 3.01
CA LEU A 73 -8.28 -11.69 4.31
C LEU A 73 -7.25 -12.81 4.17
N ARG A 74 -7.37 -13.67 3.15
CA ARG A 74 -6.39 -14.71 2.87
C ARG A 74 -5.03 -14.12 2.51
N PHE A 75 -4.99 -13.06 1.69
CA PHE A 75 -3.76 -12.36 1.37
C PHE A 75 -3.07 -11.81 2.62
N ILE A 76 -3.83 -11.17 3.53
CA ILE A 76 -3.30 -10.66 4.80
C ILE A 76 -2.74 -11.80 5.67
N HIS A 77 -3.50 -12.88 5.85
CA HIS A 77 -3.08 -14.00 6.71
C HIS A 77 -1.89 -14.77 6.13
N CYS A 78 -1.83 -15.01 4.82
CA CYS A 78 -0.68 -15.66 4.19
C CYS A 78 0.59 -14.78 4.19
N SER A 79 0.44 -13.45 4.24
CA SER A 79 1.59 -12.54 4.35
C SER A 79 2.33 -12.73 5.69
N ASP A 80 1.59 -13.02 6.76
CA ASP A 80 2.14 -13.25 8.09
C ASP A 80 2.87 -14.63 8.19
N GLU A 81 2.26 -15.67 7.62
CA GLU A 81 2.88 -17.01 7.56
C GLU A 81 4.14 -17.05 6.69
N ALA A 82 4.16 -16.34 5.56
CA ALA A 82 5.34 -16.25 4.70
C ALA A 82 6.52 -15.58 5.41
N HIS A 83 6.26 -14.58 6.24
CA HIS A 83 7.29 -13.88 7.01
C HIS A 83 7.83 -14.72 8.18
N SER A 84 6.98 -15.55 8.80
CA SER A 84 7.36 -16.51 9.84
C SER A 84 8.25 -17.63 9.27
N ASN A 85 7.85 -18.24 8.16
CA ASN A 85 8.62 -19.33 7.53
C ASN A 85 10.00 -18.88 7.07
N ASN A 86 10.13 -17.65 6.57
CA ASN A 86 11.43 -17.11 6.17
C ASN A 86 12.37 -16.90 7.37
N ARG A 87 11.82 -16.47 8.52
CA ARG A 87 12.60 -16.33 9.78
C ARG A 87 13.10 -17.67 10.31
N ILE A 88 12.26 -18.71 10.30
CA ILE A 88 12.65 -20.05 10.75
C ILE A 88 13.75 -20.62 9.83
N GLY A 89 13.65 -20.40 8.52
CA GLY A 89 14.67 -20.81 7.55
C GLY A 89 16.04 -20.18 7.80
N VAL A 90 16.09 -18.88 8.11
CA VAL A 90 17.34 -18.15 8.41
C VAL A 90 17.96 -18.63 9.73
N LEU A 91 17.17 -18.82 10.78
CA LEU A 91 17.65 -19.32 12.07
C LEU A 91 18.21 -20.74 11.96
N THR A 92 17.57 -21.58 11.15
CA THR A 92 18.03 -22.96 10.91
C THR A 92 19.37 -22.96 10.16
N ARG A 93 19.57 -22.08 9.18
CA ARG A 93 20.87 -21.94 8.48
C ARG A 93 21.98 -21.47 9.41
N GLN A 94 21.74 -20.45 10.24
CA GLN A 94 22.73 -20.00 11.22
C GLN A 94 23.12 -21.08 12.22
N LYS A 95 22.15 -21.89 12.68
CA LYS A 95 22.43 -23.01 13.60
C LYS A 95 23.27 -24.10 12.94
N ILE A 96 23.03 -24.39 11.66
CA ILE A 96 23.84 -25.34 10.89
C ILE A 96 25.26 -24.78 10.72
N GLU A 97 25.44 -23.52 10.32
CA GLU A 97 26.76 -22.90 10.15
C GLU A 97 27.58 -22.87 11.45
N MET A 98 26.96 -22.59 12.60
CA MET A 98 27.63 -22.65 13.90
C MET A 98 28.09 -24.08 14.28
N ASN A 99 27.29 -25.10 13.94
CA ASN A 99 27.67 -26.49 14.19
C ASN A 99 28.77 -26.99 13.23
N THR A 100 28.72 -26.60 11.94
CA THR A 100 29.70 -27.07 10.94
C THR A 100 31.04 -26.32 11.02
N GLY A 101 31.04 -25.05 11.42
CA GLY A 101 32.27 -24.27 11.65
C GLY A 101 33.10 -24.78 12.84
N SER A 102 32.47 -25.51 13.76
CA SER A 102 33.12 -26.12 14.93
C SER A 102 33.86 -27.41 14.57
N THR A 103 33.49 -28.08 13.47
CA THR A 103 34.05 -29.38 13.06
C THR A 103 35.25 -29.27 12.12
N MET A 104 35.52 -28.09 11.53
CA MET A 104 36.66 -27.88 10.61
C MET A 104 38.01 -27.59 11.29
N LYS A 105 38.10 -27.62 12.63
CA LYS A 105 39.38 -27.40 13.35
C LYS A 105 40.18 -28.66 13.66
N GLN A 106 39.77 -29.85 13.19
CA GLN A 106 40.55 -31.07 13.36
C GLN A 106 40.79 -31.77 12.02
N LEU A 107 41.68 -31.20 11.20
CA LEU A 107 42.38 -31.98 10.18
C LEU A 107 43.79 -32.29 10.72
N PRO A 108 44.12 -33.55 11.05
CA PRO A 108 45.46 -33.90 11.49
C PRO A 108 46.43 -33.78 10.31
N ARG A 109 47.41 -32.87 10.44
CA ARG A 109 48.62 -32.85 9.60
C ARG A 109 49.48 -34.05 9.99
N SER A 110 49.34 -35.17 9.29
CA SER A 110 50.27 -36.30 9.45
C SER A 110 50.56 -36.98 8.12
N ILE A 111 51.29 -36.31 7.23
CA ILE A 111 52.03 -36.96 6.16
C ILE A 111 53.34 -36.20 5.98
N ASN A 112 54.41 -36.71 6.60
CA ASN A 112 55.79 -36.67 6.12
C ASN A 112 56.68 -37.21 7.23
N GLN A 113 57.06 -38.49 7.14
CA GLN A 113 58.38 -39.00 7.51
C GLN A 113 58.38 -40.53 7.36
N MET A 114 58.76 -41.00 6.17
CA MET A 114 59.44 -42.28 6.00
C MET A 114 60.57 -42.07 5.00
N GLN A 115 61.71 -41.61 5.52
CA GLN A 115 63.02 -41.88 4.96
C GLN A 115 63.72 -42.79 5.99
N ASN A 116 63.93 -44.05 5.60
CA ASN A 116 65.15 -44.85 5.79
C ASN A 116 64.87 -46.31 5.48
#